data_AF-A0A536TTV6-F1
#
_entry.id   AF-A0A536TTV6-F1
#
_cell.length_a   1.000
_cell.length_b   1.000
_cell.length_c   1.000
_cell.angle_alpha   90.00
_cell.angle_beta   90.00
_cell.angle_gamma   90.00
#
_symmetry.space_group_name_H-M   'P 1'
#
loop_
_entity.id
_entity.type
_entity.pdbx_description
1 polymer ?
#
loop_
_entity_poly.entity_id
_entity_poly.type
_entity_poly.pdbx_seq_one_letter_code
_entity_poly.pdbx_strand_id
1 'polypeptide(L)'
;FVSPDPDETAIRRIAQRFRDSRYDIKVALYAIFTSDAFYASENRGVLVKSPIDLVVGTLRQFEMKPSEATPFAVAAAGMGQNLFAPPNVKGWPGQETWINASTLLARKQFLERLFRGDEMSSRMLPGANAQGTLTADAGTMGALPRQAMQPQGALDPEKARQIRFMRAMERGLSGVQFESGPWLAQFDASRGTRSRSGAASRLLLATAPQSVPEASSEPLALVRALVLDAAYQLK
;
A
#
# COMPACT_ATOMS: atom_id res chain seq x y z
N PHE A 1 -10.10 10.54 18.62
CA PHE A 1 -10.11 9.82 19.91
C PHE A 1 -9.76 8.37 19.65
N VAL A 2 -9.42 7.59 20.69
CA VAL A 2 -8.99 6.18 20.56
C VAL A 2 -10.08 5.23 20.02
N SER A 3 -11.34 5.64 20.15
CA SER A 3 -12.53 4.94 19.65
C SER A 3 -13.39 5.87 18.80
N PRO A 4 -14.15 5.36 17.81
CA PRO A 4 -15.24 6.09 17.16
C PRO A 4 -16.32 6.53 18.14
N ASP A 5 -16.55 5.75 19.20
CA ASP A 5 -17.50 6.03 20.27
C ASP A 5 -16.75 6.12 21.62
N PRO A 6 -16.10 7.26 21.90
CA PRO A 6 -15.33 7.44 23.13
C PRO A 6 -16.23 7.70 24.34
N ASP A 7 -15.85 7.15 25.49
CA ASP A 7 -16.50 7.45 26.77
C ASP A 7 -16.44 8.96 27.08
N GLU A 8 -17.62 9.58 27.20
CA GLU A 8 -17.75 11.00 27.46
C GLU A 8 -17.09 11.44 28.78
N THR A 9 -17.04 10.58 29.79
CA THR A 9 -16.42 10.92 31.08
C THR A 9 -14.90 11.04 30.92
N ALA A 10 -14.27 10.12 30.18
CA ALA A 10 -12.87 10.21 29.79
C ALA A 10 -12.59 11.46 28.95
N ILE A 11 -13.46 11.80 27.99
CA ILE A 11 -13.33 13.03 27.19
C ILE A 11 -13.35 14.27 28.08
N ARG A 12 -14.35 14.39 28.97
CA ARG A 12 -14.49 15.54 29.88
C ARG A 12 -13.25 15.71 30.76
N ARG A 13 -12.73 14.61 31.32
CA ARG A 13 -11.52 14.61 32.16
C ARG A 13 -10.27 15.07 31.40
N ILE A 14 -10.04 14.54 30.21
CA ILE A 14 -8.87 14.91 29.38
C ILE A 14 -8.99 16.36 28.90
N ALA A 15 -10.18 16.76 28.45
CA ALA A 15 -10.46 18.12 28.00
C ALA A 15 -10.27 19.15 29.13
N GLN A 16 -10.66 18.81 30.36
CA GLN A 16 -10.44 19.68 31.51
C GLN A 16 -8.94 19.90 31.77
N ARG A 17 -8.14 18.83 31.83
CA ARG A 17 -6.67 18.93 31.99
C ARG A 17 -6.01 19.73 30.87
N PHE A 18 -6.50 19.58 29.64
CA PHE A 18 -6.01 20.35 28.50
C PHE A 18 -6.30 21.85 28.66
N ARG A 19 -7.50 22.24 29.12
CA ARG A 19 -7.82 23.65 29.39
C ARG A 19 -7.04 24.22 30.58
N ASP A 20 -6.95 23.46 31.67
CA ASP A 20 -6.26 23.90 32.91
C ASP A 20 -4.76 24.12 32.68
N SER A 21 -4.16 23.33 31.77
CA SER A 21 -2.76 23.50 31.35
C SER A 21 -2.54 24.63 30.34
N ARG A 22 -3.55 25.46 30.07
CA ARG A 22 -3.53 26.50 29.02
C ARG A 22 -3.24 25.93 27.63
N TYR A 23 -3.89 24.81 27.31
CA TYR A 23 -3.82 24.13 26.02
C TYR A 23 -2.43 23.58 25.68
N ASP A 24 -1.69 23.05 26.67
CA ASP A 24 -0.47 22.30 26.41
C ASP A 24 -0.79 20.92 25.81
N ILE A 25 -0.42 20.73 24.55
CA ILE A 25 -0.65 19.47 23.83
C ILE A 25 0.05 18.27 24.49
N LYS A 26 1.19 18.48 25.17
CA LYS A 26 1.89 17.41 25.87
C LYS A 26 1.06 16.86 27.01
N VAL A 27 0.35 17.73 27.75
CA VAL A 27 -0.54 17.33 28.84
C VAL A 27 -1.73 16.53 28.31
N ALA A 28 -2.33 16.96 27.20
CA ALA A 28 -3.43 16.23 26.58
C ALA A 28 -3.00 14.85 26.07
N LEU A 29 -1.87 14.77 25.35
CA LEU A 29 -1.32 13.51 24.84
C LEU A 29 -0.93 12.56 25.98
N TYR A 30 -0.27 13.08 27.02
CA TYR A 30 0.04 12.29 28.21
C TYR A 30 -1.23 11.71 28.83
N ALA A 31 -2.27 12.53 29.04
CA ALA A 31 -3.53 12.07 29.61
C ALA A 31 -4.27 11.03 28.75
N ILE A 32 -4.14 11.10 27.42
CA ILE A 32 -4.66 10.08 26.49
C ILE A 32 -3.85 8.79 26.63
N PHE A 33 -2.52 8.87 26.50
CA PHE A 33 -1.63 7.70 26.49
C PHE A 33 -1.54 6.98 27.82
N THR A 34 -1.81 7.65 28.95
CA THR A 34 -1.88 7.00 30.27
C THR A 34 -3.30 6.63 30.69
N SER A 35 -4.27 6.67 29.78
CA SER A 35 -5.64 6.24 30.08
C SER A 35 -5.84 4.75 29.82
N ASP A 36 -6.60 4.07 30.67
CA ASP A 36 -6.94 2.65 30.46
C ASP A 36 -7.66 2.43 29.14
N ALA A 37 -8.53 3.37 28.76
CA ALA A 37 -9.25 3.36 27.48
C ALA A 37 -8.32 3.30 26.26
N PHE A 38 -7.09 3.85 26.34
CA PHE A 38 -6.13 3.77 25.25
C PHE A 38 -5.63 2.34 24.99
N TYR A 39 -5.51 1.53 26.06
CA TYR A 39 -4.99 0.17 25.98
C TYR A 39 -6.07 -0.91 25.95
N ALA A 40 -7.33 -0.55 26.21
CA ALA A 40 -8.49 -1.42 26.20
C ALA A 40 -8.61 -2.19 24.88
N SER A 41 -8.84 -3.50 24.95
CA SER A 41 -8.88 -4.40 23.79
C SER A 41 -9.92 -3.97 22.74
N GLU A 42 -11.05 -3.50 23.21
CA GLU A 42 -12.20 -3.02 22.45
C GLU A 42 -11.92 -1.72 21.69
N ASN A 43 -10.86 -0.98 22.05
CA ASN A 43 -10.46 0.26 21.37
C ASN A 43 -9.26 0.06 20.44
N ARG A 44 -8.67 -1.14 20.38
CA ARG A 44 -7.52 -1.44 19.51
C ARG A 44 -7.99 -1.85 18.12
N GLY A 45 -7.41 -1.24 17.09
CA GLY A 45 -7.69 -1.60 15.69
C GLY A 45 -9.15 -1.38 15.28
N VAL A 46 -9.87 -0.47 15.94
CA VAL A 46 -11.29 -0.21 15.62
C VAL A 46 -11.47 0.72 14.44
N LEU A 47 -10.56 1.67 14.25
CA LEU A 47 -10.64 2.66 13.17
C LEU A 47 -10.48 2.00 11.81
N VAL A 48 -11.33 2.38 10.85
CA VAL A 48 -11.13 1.99 9.45
C VAL A 48 -10.15 2.95 8.79
N LYS A 49 -9.05 2.43 8.25
CA LYS A 49 -8.06 3.19 7.46
C LYS A 49 -8.76 3.96 6.34
N SER A 50 -8.55 5.27 6.28
CA SER A 50 -8.92 6.05 5.11
C SER A 50 -8.10 5.62 3.89
N PRO A 51 -8.53 5.93 2.66
CA PRO A 51 -7.75 5.64 1.47
C PRO A 51 -6.30 6.15 1.53
N ILE A 52 -6.08 7.36 2.06
CA ILE A 52 -4.72 7.91 2.17
C ILE A 52 -3.91 7.21 3.26
N ASP A 53 -4.54 6.79 4.37
CA ASP A 53 -3.85 6.00 5.42
C ASP A 53 -3.42 4.64 4.88
N LEU A 54 -4.26 3.98 4.07
CA LEU A 54 -3.90 2.73 3.44
C LEU A 54 -2.70 2.92 2.49
N VAL A 55 -2.75 3.94 1.63
CA VAL A 55 -1.71 4.21 0.62
C VAL A 55 -0.38 4.59 1.29
N VAL A 56 -0.37 5.65 2.09
CA VAL A 56 0.85 6.16 2.73
C VAL A 56 1.33 5.20 3.81
N GLY A 57 0.42 4.59 4.57
CA GLY A 57 0.75 3.58 5.58
C GLY A 57 1.48 2.39 4.97
N THR A 58 0.99 1.88 3.83
CA THR A 58 1.65 0.78 3.10
C THR A 58 3.04 1.21 2.61
N LEU A 59 3.16 2.37 1.98
CA LEU A 59 4.46 2.85 1.51
C LEU A 59 5.48 2.97 2.66
N ARG A 60 5.06 3.52 3.81
CA ARG A 60 5.93 3.66 4.98
C ARG A 60 6.28 2.32 5.62
N GLN A 61 5.32 1.42 5.77
CA GLN A 61 5.49 0.15 6.45
C GLN A 61 6.44 -0.80 5.71
N PHE A 62 6.51 -0.66 4.39
CA PHE A 62 7.41 -1.42 3.52
C PHE A 62 8.59 -0.58 3.00
N GLU A 63 8.84 0.59 3.60
CA GLU A 63 9.96 1.49 3.27
C GLU A 63 10.06 1.88 1.79
N MET A 64 8.94 1.85 1.08
CA MET A 64 8.82 2.17 -0.32
C MET A 64 8.87 3.69 -0.53
N LYS A 65 9.79 4.15 -1.39
CA LYS A 65 10.01 5.57 -1.67
C LYS A 65 9.60 5.90 -3.11
N PRO A 66 8.35 6.35 -3.35
CA PRO A 66 7.94 6.76 -4.68
C PRO A 66 8.67 8.03 -5.11
N SER A 67 9.10 8.09 -6.36
CA SER A 67 9.62 9.32 -6.98
C SER A 67 8.52 10.33 -7.28
N GLU A 68 7.29 9.86 -7.48
CA GLU A 68 6.13 10.67 -7.86
C GLU A 68 4.94 10.38 -6.95
N ALA A 69 4.30 11.43 -6.42
CA ALA A 69 3.15 11.29 -5.52
C ALA A 69 1.81 11.14 -6.27
N THR A 70 1.71 11.67 -7.50
CA THR A 70 0.45 11.73 -8.27
C THR A 70 -0.24 10.37 -8.41
N PRO A 71 0.46 9.26 -8.73
CA PRO A 71 -0.23 7.98 -8.90
C PRO A 71 -0.90 7.46 -7.62
N PHE A 72 -0.31 7.74 -6.47
CA PHE A 72 -0.81 7.37 -5.16
C PHE A 72 -1.99 8.25 -4.73
N ALA A 73 -1.95 9.54 -5.06
CA ALA A 73 -3.08 10.44 -4.87
C ALA A 73 -4.29 10.04 -5.74
N VAL A 74 -4.05 9.66 -6.99
CA VAL A 74 -5.11 9.14 -7.89
C VAL A 74 -5.68 7.82 -7.40
N ALA A 75 -4.85 6.93 -6.84
CA ALA A 75 -5.32 5.70 -6.21
C ALA A 75 -6.23 6.00 -5.01
N ALA A 76 -5.83 6.94 -4.13
CA ALA A 76 -6.67 7.38 -3.01
C ALA A 76 -8.00 8.00 -3.48
N ALA A 77 -7.98 8.79 -4.55
CA ALA A 77 -9.19 9.34 -5.16
C ALA A 77 -10.13 8.24 -5.70
N GLY A 78 -9.59 7.22 -6.36
CA GLY A 78 -10.35 6.06 -6.83
C GLY A 78 -10.97 5.22 -5.71
N MET A 79 -10.46 5.37 -4.48
CA MET A 79 -10.99 4.75 -3.25
C MET A 79 -11.92 5.70 -2.46
N GLY A 80 -12.27 6.87 -3.01
CA GLY A 80 -13.24 7.80 -2.43
C GLY A 80 -12.65 9.00 -1.68
N GLN A 81 -11.31 9.16 -1.65
CA GLN A 81 -10.66 10.30 -1.00
C GLN A 81 -9.82 11.11 -1.98
N ASN A 82 -10.48 12.03 -2.70
CA ASN A 82 -9.80 12.96 -3.59
C ASN A 82 -9.15 14.10 -2.80
N LEU A 83 -7.83 14.09 -2.66
CA LEU A 83 -7.11 15.06 -1.83
C LEU A 83 -7.43 16.52 -2.26
N PHE A 84 -7.54 17.40 -1.26
CA PHE A 84 -7.93 18.82 -1.42
C PHE A 84 -9.35 19.06 -1.98
N ALA A 85 -10.17 18.02 -2.11
CA ALA A 85 -11.57 18.13 -2.55
C ALA A 85 -12.52 17.38 -1.60
N PRO A 86 -12.65 17.80 -0.33
CA PRO A 86 -13.58 17.19 0.61
C PRO A 86 -15.03 17.44 0.20
N PRO A 87 -15.97 16.52 0.55
CA PRO A 87 -17.37 16.65 0.16
C PRO A 87 -18.10 17.81 0.85
N ASN A 88 -17.61 18.28 2.00
CA ASN A 88 -18.15 19.45 2.71
C ASN A 88 -17.11 20.04 3.68
N VAL A 89 -17.48 21.12 4.38
CA VAL A 89 -16.62 21.84 5.35
C VAL A 89 -16.16 21.00 6.55
N LYS A 90 -16.84 19.89 6.88
CA LYS A 90 -16.43 18.94 7.92
C LYS A 90 -15.34 17.96 7.42
N GLY A 91 -15.00 18.00 6.14
CA GLY A 91 -14.07 17.05 5.52
C GLY A 91 -14.78 15.80 5.00
N TRP A 92 -14.07 14.67 5.00
CA TRP A 92 -14.63 13.37 4.65
C TRP A 92 -15.24 12.69 5.88
N PRO A 93 -16.43 12.08 5.75
CA PRO A 93 -16.89 11.16 6.77
C PRO A 93 -15.89 9.98 6.85
N GLY A 94 -15.47 9.63 8.06
CA GLY A 94 -14.55 8.51 8.30
C GLY A 94 -15.28 7.20 8.60
N GLN A 95 -14.53 6.18 9.03
CA GLN A 95 -15.06 4.84 9.38
C GLN A 95 -15.59 4.07 8.17
N GLU A 96 -16.76 3.45 8.31
CA GLU A 96 -17.37 2.55 7.32
C GLU A 96 -17.72 3.25 6.01
N THR A 97 -17.82 4.58 5.98
CA THR A 97 -18.05 5.34 4.76
C THR A 97 -16.92 5.19 3.73
N TRP A 98 -15.75 4.73 4.15
CA TRP A 98 -14.65 4.39 3.25
C TRP A 98 -14.84 3.07 2.52
N ILE A 99 -15.85 2.27 2.88
CA ILE A 99 -15.99 0.88 2.49
C ILE A 99 -17.33 0.64 1.78
N ASN A 100 -17.24 0.13 0.56
CA ASN A 100 -18.33 -0.42 -0.24
C ASN A 100 -17.72 -1.39 -1.26
N ALA A 101 -18.56 -2.02 -2.10
CA ALA A 101 -18.10 -3.01 -3.07
C ALA A 101 -17.02 -2.48 -4.03
N SER A 102 -17.14 -1.25 -4.52
CA SER A 102 -16.19 -0.67 -5.48
C SER A 102 -14.87 -0.26 -4.82
N THR A 103 -14.93 0.35 -3.64
CA THR A 103 -13.74 0.80 -2.89
C THR A 103 -12.95 -0.38 -2.33
N LEU A 104 -13.59 -1.47 -1.88
CA LEU A 104 -12.90 -2.70 -1.49
C LEU A 104 -12.13 -3.32 -2.65
N LEU A 105 -12.74 -3.37 -3.84
CA LEU A 105 -12.07 -3.85 -5.04
C LEU A 105 -10.88 -2.94 -5.40
N ALA A 106 -11.05 -1.61 -5.33
CA ALA A 106 -9.97 -0.66 -5.61
C ALA A 106 -8.79 -0.80 -4.63
N ARG A 107 -9.06 -1.00 -3.33
CA ARG A 107 -8.03 -1.28 -2.31
C ARG A 107 -7.22 -2.53 -2.66
N LYS A 108 -7.92 -3.63 -2.98
CA LYS A 108 -7.29 -4.89 -3.41
C LYS A 108 -6.42 -4.68 -4.65
N GLN A 109 -6.95 -4.04 -5.69
CA GLN A 109 -6.22 -3.77 -6.94
C GLN A 109 -4.98 -2.89 -6.72
N PHE A 110 -5.07 -1.88 -5.85
CA PHE A 110 -3.94 -1.03 -5.49
C PHE A 110 -2.81 -1.85 -4.85
N LEU A 111 -3.12 -2.67 -3.84
CA LEU A 111 -2.14 -3.50 -3.16
C LEU A 111 -1.56 -4.57 -4.10
N GLU A 112 -2.41 -5.28 -4.86
CA GLU A 112 -1.93 -6.26 -5.83
C GLU A 112 -0.96 -5.64 -6.85
N ARG A 113 -1.24 -4.42 -7.32
CA ARG A 113 -0.37 -3.72 -8.25
C ARG A 113 0.95 -3.31 -7.61
N LEU A 114 0.91 -2.81 -6.38
CA LEU A 114 2.10 -2.37 -5.64
C LEU A 114 3.07 -3.54 -5.39
N PHE A 115 2.56 -4.71 -5.01
CA PHE A 115 3.37 -5.90 -4.75
C PHE A 115 3.60 -6.80 -5.97
N ARG A 116 3.14 -6.41 -7.16
CA ARG A 116 3.43 -7.12 -8.42
C ARG A 116 4.88 -6.91 -8.88
N GLY A 117 5.47 -5.76 -8.59
CA GLY A 117 6.81 -5.38 -9.06
C GLY A 117 7.91 -6.35 -8.66
N ASP A 118 7.78 -7.00 -7.50
CA ASP A 118 8.72 -8.01 -7.00
C ASP A 118 8.75 -9.28 -7.86
N GLU A 119 7.64 -9.66 -8.52
CA GLU A 119 7.63 -10.82 -9.43
C GLU A 119 8.55 -10.62 -10.64
N MET A 120 8.66 -9.40 -11.17
CA MET A 120 9.47 -9.13 -12.36
C MET A 120 10.95 -9.09 -12.01
N SER A 121 11.31 -8.54 -10.85
CA SER A 121 12.68 -8.55 -10.32
C SER A 121 13.14 -9.96 -9.95
N SER A 122 12.27 -10.75 -9.31
CA SER A 122 12.55 -12.15 -8.96
C SER A 122 12.68 -13.06 -10.20
N ARG A 123 11.87 -12.84 -11.24
CA ARG A 123 11.97 -13.58 -12.52
C ARG A 123 13.19 -13.22 -13.37
N MET A 124 13.79 -12.05 -13.19
CA MET A 124 15.03 -11.68 -13.90
C MET A 124 16.31 -12.29 -13.28
N LEU A 125 16.19 -12.98 -12.12
CA LEU A 125 17.29 -13.68 -11.47
C LEU A 125 16.91 -15.14 -11.20
N PRO A 126 16.83 -15.98 -12.26
CA PRO A 126 17.59 -17.22 -12.23
C PRO A 126 18.17 -17.60 -13.60
N GLY A 127 19.51 -17.65 -13.73
CA GLY A 127 20.17 -18.31 -14.86
C GLY A 127 21.43 -17.67 -15.46
N ALA A 128 22.24 -16.92 -14.71
CA ALA A 128 23.64 -16.70 -15.11
C ALA A 128 24.41 -18.00 -14.88
N ASN A 129 24.32 -18.95 -15.83
CA ASN A 129 25.25 -20.05 -16.13
C ASN A 129 24.54 -21.12 -16.99
N ALA A 130 24.46 -20.89 -18.30
CA ALA A 130 24.29 -21.96 -19.27
C ALA A 130 24.96 -21.53 -20.58
N GLN A 131 26.27 -21.85 -20.70
CA GLN A 131 26.94 -21.93 -21.97
C GLN A 131 26.25 -23.01 -22.81
N GLY A 132 25.48 -22.58 -23.80
CA GLY A 132 24.85 -23.43 -24.80
C GLY A 132 25.10 -22.82 -26.17
N THR A 133 26.08 -23.38 -26.86
CA THR A 133 26.53 -23.08 -28.21
C THR A 133 25.34 -23.10 -29.19
N LEU A 134 25.09 -21.98 -29.87
CA LEU A 134 24.21 -21.96 -31.05
C LEU A 134 25.07 -21.60 -32.27
N THR A 135 25.51 -22.63 -32.97
CA THR A 135 25.93 -22.55 -34.38
C THR A 135 24.70 -22.23 -35.22
N ALA A 136 24.69 -21.08 -35.89
CA ALA A 136 23.70 -20.75 -36.90
C ALA A 136 24.41 -20.36 -38.20
N ASP A 137 24.60 -21.36 -39.06
CA ASP A 137 24.71 -21.17 -40.50
C ASP A 137 23.33 -20.79 -41.04
N ALA A 138 23.25 -19.65 -41.72
CA ALA A 138 22.27 -19.39 -42.78
C ALA A 138 22.69 -18.13 -43.54
N GLY A 139 22.96 -18.30 -44.83
CA GLY A 139 23.44 -17.26 -45.73
C GLY A 139 22.38 -16.27 -46.21
N THR A 140 22.94 -15.25 -46.89
CA THR A 140 22.40 -14.51 -48.04
C THR A 140 21.19 -13.57 -47.85
N MET A 141 21.53 -12.27 -47.78
CA MET A 141 21.09 -11.15 -48.64
C MET A 141 19.60 -10.94 -48.94
N GLY A 142 19.10 -9.79 -48.50
CA GLY A 142 17.87 -9.17 -49.02
C GLY A 142 17.60 -7.81 -48.37
N ALA A 143 18.30 -6.77 -48.81
CA ALA A 143 18.06 -5.39 -48.39
C ALA A 143 16.71 -4.90 -48.95
N LEU A 144 15.77 -4.58 -48.06
CA LEU A 144 14.51 -3.88 -48.40
C LEU A 144 14.64 -2.38 -48.10
N PRO A 145 14.13 -1.50 -48.97
CA PRO A 145 14.32 -0.06 -48.83
C PRO A 145 13.50 0.53 -47.67
N ARG A 146 14.13 1.43 -46.91
CA ARG A 146 13.46 2.29 -45.93
C ARG A 146 12.48 3.23 -46.65
N GLN A 147 11.21 2.85 -46.72
CA GLN A 147 10.14 3.80 -47.00
C GLN A 147 9.83 4.62 -45.74
N ALA A 148 9.94 5.94 -45.89
CA ALA A 148 9.59 6.93 -44.90
C ALA A 148 8.11 6.85 -44.53
N MET A 149 7.84 7.05 -43.24
CA MET A 149 6.52 7.18 -42.61
C MET A 149 5.54 8.09 -43.38
N GLN A 150 4.28 7.69 -43.40
CA GLN A 150 3.19 8.62 -43.12
C GLN A 150 2.46 8.12 -41.87
N PRO A 151 2.40 8.87 -40.76
CA PRO A 151 1.48 8.55 -39.68
C PRO A 151 0.07 8.94 -40.14
N GLN A 152 -0.66 7.98 -40.73
CA GLN A 152 -2.10 8.12 -40.88
C GLN A 152 -2.75 8.10 -39.50
N GLY A 153 -3.46 9.20 -39.18
CA GLY A 153 -4.23 9.37 -37.96
C GLY A 153 -3.52 10.23 -36.93
N ALA A 154 -3.68 11.55 -37.03
CA ALA A 154 -3.46 12.41 -35.88
C ALA A 154 -4.38 11.93 -34.75
N LEU A 155 -3.82 11.23 -33.77
CA LEU A 155 -4.52 10.90 -32.53
C LEU A 155 -5.13 12.19 -32.00
N ASP A 156 -6.45 12.19 -31.81
CA ASP A 156 -7.18 13.25 -31.13
C ASP A 156 -6.32 13.78 -29.95
N PRO A 157 -6.04 15.11 -29.90
CA PRO A 157 -5.22 15.70 -28.85
C PRO A 157 -5.63 15.26 -27.44
N GLU A 158 -6.91 14.99 -27.21
CA GLU A 158 -7.43 14.46 -25.95
C GLU A 158 -7.00 13.03 -25.67
N LYS A 159 -7.18 12.11 -26.63
CA LYS A 159 -6.69 10.73 -26.51
C LYS A 159 -5.18 10.68 -26.31
N ALA A 160 -4.42 11.54 -26.99
CA ALA A 160 -2.98 11.64 -26.82
C ALA A 160 -2.59 12.10 -25.40
N ARG A 161 -3.32 13.06 -24.81
CA ARG A 161 -3.14 13.47 -23.39
C ARG A 161 -3.47 12.32 -22.44
N GLN A 162 -4.56 11.61 -22.67
CA GLN A 162 -4.98 10.49 -21.84
C GLN A 162 -3.94 9.36 -21.85
N ILE A 163 -3.41 9.00 -23.03
CA ILE A 163 -2.36 7.98 -23.14
C ILE A 163 -1.09 8.39 -22.39
N ARG A 164 -0.66 9.66 -22.51
CA ARG A 164 0.50 10.17 -21.77
C ARG A 164 0.27 10.12 -20.26
N PHE A 165 -0.92 10.49 -19.80
CA PHE A 165 -1.29 10.40 -18.39
C PHE A 165 -1.25 8.95 -17.90
N MET A 166 -1.88 8.01 -18.62
CA MET A 166 -1.89 6.60 -18.25
C MET A 166 -0.48 6.00 -18.18
N ARG A 167 0.40 6.35 -19.13
CA ARG A 167 1.81 5.90 -19.09
C ARG A 167 2.60 6.52 -17.93
N ALA A 168 2.36 7.79 -17.60
CA ALA A 168 3.00 8.42 -16.44
C ALA A 168 2.55 7.77 -15.13
N MET A 169 1.25 7.50 -15.02
CA MET A 169 0.65 6.74 -13.91
C MET A 169 1.26 5.35 -13.76
N GLU A 170 1.40 4.63 -14.87
CA GLU A 170 1.99 3.29 -14.86
C GLU A 170 3.45 3.30 -14.42
N ARG A 171 4.26 4.21 -14.97
CA ARG A 171 5.67 4.36 -14.58
C ARG A 171 5.84 4.73 -13.10
N GLY A 172 5.01 5.62 -12.58
CA GLY A 172 5.11 6.04 -11.19
C GLY A 172 4.71 4.94 -10.19
N LEU A 173 3.78 4.06 -10.56
CA LEU A 173 3.43 2.88 -9.75
C LEU A 173 4.46 1.75 -9.89
N SER A 174 5.03 1.54 -11.09
CA SER A 174 6.05 0.52 -11.32
C SER A 174 7.45 0.92 -10.82
N GLY A 175 7.69 2.22 -10.64
CA GLY A 175 8.94 2.76 -10.11
C GLY A 175 9.15 2.51 -8.62
N VAL A 176 8.13 2.04 -7.92
CA VAL A 176 8.22 1.59 -6.53
C VAL A 176 8.54 0.10 -6.52
N GLN A 177 9.74 -0.23 -6.09
CA GLN A 177 10.17 -1.61 -5.91
C GLN A 177 10.13 -1.98 -4.43
N PHE A 178 9.68 -3.20 -4.16
CA PHE A 178 9.68 -3.81 -2.84
C PHE A 178 10.44 -5.12 -2.91
N GLU A 179 11.44 -5.28 -2.06
CA GLU A 179 12.25 -6.49 -1.99
C GLU A 179 11.79 -7.33 -0.79
N SER A 180 10.93 -8.32 -1.05
CA SER A 180 10.29 -9.12 0.01
C SER A 180 11.28 -9.99 0.79
N GLY A 181 12.33 -10.47 0.13
CA GLY A 181 13.38 -11.31 0.74
C GLY A 181 14.14 -10.59 1.86
N PRO A 182 14.86 -9.49 1.56
CA PRO A 182 15.56 -8.68 2.57
C PRO A 182 14.62 -8.18 3.67
N TRP A 183 13.42 -7.72 3.31
CA TRP A 183 12.42 -7.27 4.28
C TRP A 183 11.99 -8.39 5.24
N LEU A 184 11.81 -9.63 4.77
CA LEU A 184 11.50 -10.77 5.65
C LEU A 184 12.72 -11.29 6.42
N ALA A 185 13.94 -11.08 5.90
CA ALA A 185 15.18 -11.51 6.56
C ALA A 185 15.47 -10.72 7.84
N GLN A 186 14.89 -9.52 8.00
CA GLN A 186 15.02 -8.73 9.23
C GLN A 186 14.31 -9.38 10.45
N PHE A 187 13.38 -10.30 10.20
CA PHE A 187 12.72 -11.05 11.27
C PHE A 187 13.52 -12.30 11.64
N ASP A 188 13.61 -12.55 12.94
CA ASP A 188 14.47 -13.58 13.54
C ASP A 188 14.42 -14.94 12.81
N ALA A 189 15.42 -15.18 11.97
CA ALA A 189 15.55 -16.39 11.17
C ALA A 189 15.93 -17.62 12.02
N SER A 190 16.47 -17.40 13.23
CA SER A 190 16.96 -18.47 14.12
C SER A 190 15.83 -19.38 14.63
N ARG A 191 14.57 -18.91 14.57
CA ARG A 191 13.38 -19.64 15.03
C ARG A 191 12.56 -20.29 13.91
N GLY A 192 13.07 -20.29 12.68
CA GLY A 192 12.43 -20.94 11.52
C GLY A 192 11.29 -20.16 10.86
N THR A 193 10.75 -20.69 9.76
CA THR A 193 9.77 -20.01 8.86
C THR A 193 8.45 -19.66 9.54
N ARG A 194 7.93 -20.52 10.42
CA ARG A 194 6.68 -20.25 11.16
C ARG A 194 6.84 -19.06 12.12
N SER A 195 8.02 -18.91 12.71
CA SER A 195 8.32 -17.78 13.60
C SER A 195 8.41 -16.46 12.81
N ARG A 196 9.05 -16.48 11.64
CA ARG A 196 9.12 -15.34 10.72
C ARG A 196 7.73 -14.90 10.25
N SER A 197 6.89 -15.82 9.80
CA SER A 197 5.50 -15.54 9.42
C SER A 197 4.72 -14.90 10.58
N GLY A 198 4.80 -15.48 11.79
CA GLY A 198 4.15 -14.91 12.96
C GLY A 198 4.66 -13.51 13.35
N ALA A 199 5.96 -13.22 13.18
CA ALA A 199 6.53 -11.89 13.41
C ALA A 199 6.04 -10.88 12.38
N ALA A 200 6.04 -11.25 11.10
CA ALA A 200 5.51 -10.41 10.01
C ALA A 200 4.02 -10.12 10.20
N SER A 201 3.20 -11.12 10.55
CA SER A 201 1.77 -10.93 10.84
C SER A 201 1.54 -9.93 11.98
N ARG A 202 2.30 -10.04 13.08
CA ARG A 202 2.18 -9.10 14.21
C ARG A 202 2.66 -7.69 13.89
N LEU A 203 3.61 -7.54 12.97
CA LEU A 203 4.05 -6.22 12.51
C LEU A 203 3.03 -5.59 11.58
N LEU A 204 2.47 -6.38 10.65
CA LEU A 204 1.61 -5.87 9.58
C LEU A 204 0.16 -5.65 10.01
N LEU A 205 -0.35 -6.51 10.88
CA LEU A 205 -1.78 -6.54 11.20
C LEU A 205 -2.04 -5.98 12.59
N ALA A 206 -2.92 -4.98 12.67
CA ALA A 206 -3.37 -4.42 13.94
C ALA A 206 -4.23 -5.40 14.76
N THR A 207 -4.89 -6.34 14.07
CA THR A 207 -5.71 -7.42 14.65
C THR A 207 -5.30 -8.76 14.09
N ALA A 208 -5.79 -9.87 14.67
CA ALA A 208 -5.54 -11.19 14.10
C ALA A 208 -6.02 -11.28 12.63
N PRO A 209 -5.27 -11.99 11.75
CA PRO A 209 -5.67 -12.16 10.36
C PRO A 209 -7.01 -12.89 10.28
N GLN A 210 -7.83 -12.55 9.28
CA GLN A 210 -9.05 -13.30 8.99
C GLN A 210 -8.74 -14.63 8.32
N SER A 211 -7.68 -14.67 7.53
CA SER A 211 -7.17 -15.87 6.87
C SER A 211 -5.78 -16.20 7.38
N VAL A 212 -5.58 -17.40 7.93
CA VAL A 212 -4.24 -17.82 8.35
C VAL A 212 -3.38 -17.97 7.09
N PRO A 213 -2.32 -17.15 6.91
CA PRO A 213 -1.45 -17.30 5.77
C PRO A 213 -0.79 -18.67 5.85
N GLU A 214 -0.84 -19.45 4.77
CA GLU A 214 0.01 -20.63 4.68
C GLU A 214 1.47 -20.21 4.85
N ALA A 215 2.24 -21.02 5.57
CA ALA A 215 3.67 -20.80 5.70
C ALA A 215 4.34 -21.10 4.34
N SER A 216 4.25 -20.17 3.40
CA SER A 216 4.92 -20.28 2.11
C SER A 216 6.44 -20.21 2.31
N SER A 217 7.16 -20.99 1.51
CA SER A 217 8.61 -20.80 1.35
C SER A 217 8.91 -19.49 0.62
N GLU A 218 7.98 -19.01 -0.22
CA GLU A 218 8.13 -17.78 -0.99
C GLU A 218 7.80 -16.53 -0.14
N PRO A 219 8.78 -15.62 0.07
CA PRO A 219 8.61 -14.40 0.85
C PRO A 219 7.49 -13.48 0.33
N LEU A 220 7.42 -13.28 -0.98
CA LEU A 220 6.43 -12.41 -1.61
C LEU A 220 4.99 -12.94 -1.44
N ALA A 221 4.80 -14.26 -1.54
CA ALA A 221 3.48 -14.87 -1.40
C ALA A 221 2.90 -14.63 0.00
N LEU A 222 3.74 -14.76 1.04
CA LEU A 222 3.37 -14.45 2.42
C LEU A 222 2.99 -12.99 2.60
N VAL A 223 3.81 -12.06 2.11
CA VAL A 223 3.52 -10.62 2.20
C VAL A 223 2.21 -10.29 1.50
N ARG A 224 1.97 -10.84 0.31
CA ARG A 224 0.72 -10.65 -0.44
C ARG A 224 -0.49 -11.19 0.30
N ALA A 225 -0.39 -12.38 0.89
CA ALA A 225 -1.46 -12.93 1.71
C ALA A 225 -1.80 -12.00 2.89
N LEU A 226 -0.79 -11.44 3.56
CA LEU A 226 -0.97 -10.53 4.69
C LEU A 226 -1.58 -9.18 4.28
N VAL A 227 -1.08 -8.53 3.23
CA VAL A 227 -1.61 -7.22 2.81
C VAL A 227 -3.00 -7.31 2.19
N LEU A 228 -3.34 -8.46 1.59
CA LEU A 228 -4.68 -8.69 1.05
C LEU A 228 -5.69 -9.16 2.10
N ASP A 229 -5.26 -9.45 3.33
CA ASP A 229 -6.17 -9.76 4.43
C ASP A 229 -7.00 -8.53 4.82
N ALA A 230 -8.25 -8.75 5.21
CA ALA A 230 -9.14 -7.67 5.65
C ALA A 230 -8.59 -6.92 6.87
N ALA A 231 -7.85 -7.61 7.77
CA ALA A 231 -7.19 -6.98 8.91
C ALA A 231 -6.19 -5.90 8.45
N TYR A 232 -5.47 -6.11 7.35
CA TYR A 232 -4.55 -5.12 6.81
C TYR A 232 -5.26 -4.00 6.05
N GLN A 233 -6.19 -4.40 5.18
CA GLN A 233 -6.88 -3.46 4.29
C GLN A 233 -7.77 -2.48 5.05
N LEU A 234 -8.30 -2.90 6.19
CA LEU A 234 -9.26 -2.12 6.97
C LEU A 234 -8.65 -1.47 8.21
N LYS A 235 -7.70 -2.10 8.90
CA LYS A 235 -7.25 -1.68 10.24
C LYS A 235 -5.82 -1.18 10.25
#